data_AF-A0A8T4UYI3-F1
#
_entry.id   AF-A0A8T4UYI3-F1
#
_cell.length_a   1.000
_cell.length_b   1.000
_cell.length_c   1.000
_cell.angle_alpha   90.00
_cell.angle_beta   90.00
_cell.angle_gamma   90.00
#
_symmetry.space_group_name_H-M   'P 1'
#
loop_
_entity.id
_entity.type
_entity.pdbx_description
1 polymer ?
#
loop_
_entity_poly.entity_id
_entity_poly.type
_entity_poly.pdbx_seq_one_letter_code
_entity_poly.pdbx_strand_id
1 'polypeptide(L)'
;MADSMRDRLERLKNSNPDFNFEPRKEEKLITPEALYMRKVEKAIQVVESLRNKMHSGTDQYLSLFHELKIAEAEFVAMIDDPETKFMDLPDLFLSRIENTKKKLLTKKF
;
A
#
# COMPACT_ATOMS: atom_id res chain seq x y z
N MET A 1 8.25 25.17 56.93
CA MET A 1 8.03 23.72 56.75
C MET A 1 8.44 23.37 55.33
N ALA A 2 9.48 22.56 55.17
CA ALA A 2 10.02 22.19 53.87
C ALA A 2 9.26 20.96 53.34
N ASP A 3 8.63 21.14 52.19
CA ASP A 3 7.85 20.11 51.51
C ASP A 3 8.78 18.98 51.07
N SER A 4 8.59 17.77 51.59
CA SER A 4 9.47 16.64 51.30
C SER A 4 9.31 16.19 49.85
N MET A 5 10.40 15.73 49.22
CA MET A 5 10.36 15.08 47.90
C MET A 5 9.33 13.94 47.85
N ARG A 6 9.11 13.29 49.00
CA ARG A 6 8.12 12.22 49.16
C ARG A 6 6.67 12.75 49.03
N ASP A 7 6.37 13.88 49.67
CA ASP A 7 5.05 14.52 49.62
C ASP A 7 4.72 15.12 48.24
N ARG A 8 5.76 15.50 47.48
CA ARG A 8 5.62 15.92 46.07
C ARG A 8 5.33 14.73 45.16
N LEU A 9 6.02 13.61 45.33
CA LEU A 9 5.82 12.38 44.55
C LEU A 9 4.42 11.78 44.79
N GLU A 10 3.94 11.82 46.03
CA GLU A 10 2.62 11.28 46.37
C GLU A 10 1.47 12.11 45.79
N ARG A 11 1.63 13.43 45.72
CA ARG A 11 0.69 14.32 45.02
C ARG A 11 0.69 14.10 43.50
N LEU A 12 1.86 13.91 42.90
CA LEU A 12 2.00 13.61 41.46
C LEU A 12 1.36 12.29 41.06
N LYS A 13 1.43 11.28 41.93
CA LYS A 13 0.77 9.99 41.72
C LYS A 13 -0.76 10.10 41.80
N ASN A 14 -1.27 10.96 42.68
CA ASN A 14 -2.72 11.13 42.87
C ASN A 14 -3.35 12.17 41.93
N SER A 15 -2.56 12.93 41.16
CA SER A 15 -3.08 13.99 40.28
C SER A 15 -3.39 13.53 38.85
N ASN A 16 -2.98 12.33 38.42
CA ASN A 16 -3.26 11.83 37.06
C ASN A 16 -3.73 10.36 37.08
N PRO A 17 -5.01 10.08 37.30
CA PRO A 17 -5.59 8.76 37.02
C PRO A 17 -5.73 8.47 35.51
N ASP A 18 -5.56 9.48 34.65
CA ASP A 18 -5.72 9.37 33.18
C ASP A 18 -4.41 9.29 32.39
N PHE A 19 -3.31 8.87 33.02
CA PHE A 19 -2.17 8.36 32.24
C PHE A 19 -2.48 6.93 31.79
N ASN A 20 -3.52 6.81 30.95
CA ASN A 20 -3.64 5.72 30.02
C ASN A 20 -2.36 5.78 29.17
N PHE A 21 -1.36 4.99 29.54
CA PHE A 21 -0.41 4.48 28.56
C PHE A 21 -1.24 3.61 27.61
N GLU A 22 -1.99 4.26 26.72
CA GLU A 22 -2.30 3.61 25.46
C GLU A 22 -0.95 3.18 24.91
N PRO A 23 -0.71 1.89 24.65
CA PRO A 23 0.48 1.50 23.92
C PRO A 23 0.45 2.34 22.65
N ARG A 24 1.45 3.20 22.44
CA ARG A 24 1.59 3.93 21.18
C ARG A 24 1.41 2.87 20.11
N LYS A 25 0.34 2.98 19.32
CA LYS A 25 0.14 2.13 18.14
C LYS A 25 1.47 2.19 17.41
N GLU A 26 2.20 1.09 17.38
CA GLU A 26 3.47 1.02 16.68
C GLU A 26 3.17 1.51 15.27
N GLU A 27 3.61 2.72 14.95
CA GLU A 27 3.69 3.17 13.58
C GLU A 27 4.68 2.20 12.94
N LYS A 28 4.16 1.10 12.39
CA LYS A 28 4.95 0.16 11.61
C LYS A 28 5.62 1.03 10.56
N LEU A 29 6.92 1.28 10.73
CA LEU A 29 7.75 1.93 9.74
C LEU A 29 7.52 1.17 8.45
N ILE A 30 6.74 1.77 7.54
CA ILE A 30 6.44 1.14 6.28
C ILE A 30 7.73 1.30 5.47
N THR A 31 8.43 0.20 5.27
CA THR A 31 9.66 0.23 4.50
C THR A 31 9.37 0.71 3.07
N PRO A 32 10.33 1.32 2.36
CA PRO A 32 10.16 1.74 0.98
C PRO A 32 9.62 0.62 0.08
N GLU A 33 10.06 -0.62 0.32
CA GLU A 33 9.61 -1.84 -0.35
C GLU A 33 8.14 -2.12 -0.06
N ALA A 34 7.71 -2.02 1.20
CA ALA A 34 6.31 -2.21 1.57
C ALA A 34 5.39 -1.11 0.97
N LEU A 35 5.87 0.11 0.83
CA LEU A 35 5.16 1.17 0.10
C LEU A 35 5.06 0.86 -1.39
N TYR A 36 6.15 0.41 -2.00
CA TYR A 36 6.18 0.00 -3.39
C TYR A 36 5.23 -1.17 -3.67
N MET A 37 5.29 -2.22 -2.84
CA MET A 37 4.41 -3.39 -2.94
C MET A 37 2.93 -2.99 -2.92
N ARG A 38 2.55 -2.11 -1.99
CA ARG A 38 1.16 -1.60 -1.92
C ARG A 38 0.75 -0.81 -3.16
N LYS A 39 1.66 -0.01 -3.75
CA LYS A 39 1.37 0.75 -4.97
C LYS A 39 1.10 -0.19 -6.15
N VAL A 40 1.96 -1.18 -6.33
CA VAL A 40 1.82 -2.19 -7.38
C VAL A 40 0.57 -3.03 -7.18
N GLU A 41 0.26 -3.47 -5.96
CA GLU A 41 -0.96 -4.23 -5.68
C GLU A 41 -2.22 -3.45 -6.05
N LYS A 42 -2.26 -2.15 -5.74
CA LYS A 42 -3.36 -1.27 -6.16
C LYS A 42 -3.44 -1.17 -7.69
N ALA A 43 -2.31 -1.01 -8.38
CA ALA A 43 -2.28 -0.95 -9.83
C ALA A 43 -2.82 -2.25 -10.46
N ILE A 44 -2.42 -3.42 -9.93
CA ILE A 44 -2.95 -4.73 -10.35
C ILE A 44 -4.47 -4.79 -10.17
N GLN A 45 -4.97 -4.37 -9.00
CA GLN A 45 -6.41 -4.37 -8.72
C GLN A 45 -7.20 -3.46 -9.68
N VAL A 46 -6.67 -2.28 -10.01
CA VAL A 46 -7.30 -1.35 -10.95
C VAL A 46 -7.40 -1.98 -12.34
N VAL A 47 -6.30 -2.56 -12.84
CA VAL A 47 -6.26 -3.24 -14.14
C VAL A 47 -7.25 -4.41 -14.18
N GLU A 48 -7.27 -5.27 -13.16
CA GLU A 48 -8.20 -6.40 -13.09
C GLU A 48 -9.66 -5.94 -13.01
N SER A 49 -9.94 -4.89 -12.24
CA SER A 49 -11.28 -4.30 -12.11
C SER A 49 -11.80 -3.73 -13.43
N LEU A 50 -11.00 -2.89 -14.11
CA LEU A 50 -11.36 -2.32 -15.41
C LEU A 50 -11.58 -3.41 -16.46
N ARG A 51 -10.72 -4.43 -16.48
CA ARG A 51 -10.91 -5.59 -17.35
C ARG A 51 -12.23 -6.30 -17.07
N ASN A 52 -12.54 -6.60 -15.82
CA ASN A 52 -13.79 -7.27 -15.46
C ASN A 52 -15.01 -6.44 -15.86
N LYS A 53 -14.96 -5.12 -15.69
CA LYS A 53 -16.00 -4.20 -16.14
C LYS A 53 -16.18 -4.24 -17.66
N MET A 54 -15.09 -4.23 -18.44
CA MET A 54 -15.19 -4.39 -19.90
C MET A 54 -15.87 -5.70 -20.32
N HIS A 55 -15.61 -6.81 -19.62
CA HIS A 55 -16.24 -8.11 -19.93
C HIS A 55 -17.71 -8.17 -19.52
N SER A 56 -18.17 -7.26 -18.66
CA SER A 56 -19.57 -7.22 -18.20
C SER A 56 -20.56 -6.59 -19.19
N GLY A 57 -20.11 -6.18 -20.39
CA GLY A 57 -20.99 -5.75 -21.49
C GLY A 57 -21.62 -4.37 -21.29
N THR A 58 -20.96 -3.47 -20.57
CA THR A 58 -21.42 -2.09 -20.38
C THR A 58 -21.35 -1.25 -21.66
N ASP A 59 -22.29 -0.34 -21.86
CA ASP A 59 -22.32 0.63 -22.99
C ASP A 59 -21.11 1.59 -23.01
N GLN A 60 -20.30 1.61 -21.95
CA GLN A 60 -19.11 2.46 -21.79
C GLN A 60 -17.81 1.78 -22.27
N TYR A 61 -17.90 0.76 -23.12
CA TYR A 61 -16.74 -0.06 -23.55
C TYR A 61 -15.54 0.78 -24.02
N LEU A 62 -15.76 1.82 -24.82
CA LEU A 62 -14.69 2.71 -25.31
C LEU A 62 -13.98 3.48 -24.18
N SER A 63 -14.72 4.03 -23.22
CA SER A 63 -14.13 4.72 -22.06
C SER A 63 -13.31 3.76 -21.21
N LEU A 64 -13.90 2.61 -20.88
CA LEU A 64 -13.25 1.58 -20.08
C LEU A 64 -12.00 1.01 -20.77
N PHE A 65 -12.00 0.90 -22.10
CA PHE A 65 -10.83 0.50 -22.87
C PHE A 65 -9.70 1.52 -22.76
N HIS A 66 -10.00 2.81 -22.91
CA HIS A 66 -9.00 3.86 -22.74
C HIS A 66 -8.44 3.90 -21.32
N GLU A 67 -9.30 3.83 -20.31
CA GLU A 67 -8.91 3.76 -18.90
C GLU A 67 -8.03 2.53 -18.63
N LEU A 68 -8.40 1.37 -19.18
CA LEU A 68 -7.62 0.15 -19.05
C LEU A 68 -6.24 0.32 -19.69
N LYS A 69 -6.14 0.91 -20.88
CA LYS A 69 -4.86 1.13 -21.57
C LYS A 69 -3.94 2.08 -20.79
N ILE A 70 -4.51 3.11 -20.17
CA ILE A 70 -3.75 4.02 -19.30
C ILE A 70 -3.24 3.26 -18.07
N ALA A 71 -4.11 2.52 -17.38
CA ALA A 71 -3.73 1.74 -16.21
C ALA A 71 -2.68 0.65 -16.52
N GLU A 72 -2.78 0.00 -17.69
CA GLU A 72 -1.79 -0.96 -18.18
C GLU A 72 -0.42 -0.28 -18.40
N ALA A 73 -0.40 0.90 -19.02
CA ALA A 73 0.83 1.65 -19.26
C ALA A 73 1.48 2.12 -17.95
N GLU A 74 0.69 2.64 -17.02
CA GLU A 74 1.17 3.05 -15.69
C GLU A 74 1.74 1.87 -14.89
N PHE A 75 1.08 0.71 -14.94
CA PHE A 75 1.59 -0.51 -14.31
C PHE A 75 2.94 -0.92 -14.90
N VAL A 76 3.09 -0.91 -16.23
CA VAL A 76 4.36 -1.27 -16.89
C VAL A 76 5.46 -0.27 -16.55
N ALA A 77 5.17 1.04 -16.55
CA ALA A 77 6.13 2.06 -16.16
C ALA A 77 6.61 1.89 -14.70
N MET A 78 5.72 1.50 -13.79
CA MET A 78 6.04 1.30 -12.37
C MET A 78 6.95 0.09 -12.11
N ILE A 79 6.88 -0.95 -12.95
CA ILE A 79 7.69 -2.16 -12.78
C ILE A 79 9.01 -2.11 -13.58
N ASP A 80 9.08 -1.30 -14.62
CA ASP A 80 10.30 -1.09 -15.40
C ASP A 80 11.16 0.06 -14.84
N ASP A 81 10.70 0.71 -13.76
CA ASP A 81 11.46 1.75 -13.06
C ASP A 81 12.78 1.17 -12.51
N PRO A 82 13.95 1.69 -12.96
CA PRO A 82 15.25 1.17 -12.56
C PRO A 82 15.51 1.23 -11.06
N GLU A 83 14.86 2.13 -10.31
CA GLU A 83 15.01 2.19 -8.84
C GLU A 83 14.45 0.93 -8.15
N THR A 84 13.47 0.28 -8.77
CA THR A 84 12.81 -0.92 -8.22
C THR A 84 13.68 -2.17 -8.34
N LYS A 85 14.68 -2.17 -9.23
CA LYS A 85 15.66 -3.27 -9.38
C LYS A 85 16.55 -3.46 -8.17
N PHE A 86 16.68 -2.44 -7.32
CA PHE A 86 17.51 -2.47 -6.12
C PHE A 86 16.69 -2.75 -4.85
N MET A 87 15.37 -2.89 -4.96
CA MET A 87 14.51 -3.23 -3.83
C MET A 87 14.55 -4.73 -3.57
N ASP A 88 14.75 -5.11 -2.31
CA ASP A 88 14.69 -6.51 -1.88
C ASP A 88 13.23 -6.95 -1.73
N LEU A 89 12.62 -7.29 -2.86
CA LEU A 89 11.21 -7.67 -2.96
C LEU A 89 11.04 -9.18 -2.82
N PRO A 90 10.01 -9.67 -2.10
CA PRO A 90 9.76 -11.10 -1.97
C PRO A 90 9.53 -11.78 -3.34
N ASP A 91 10.10 -12.97 -3.54
CA ASP A 91 9.96 -13.74 -4.79
C ASP A 91 8.51 -13.98 -5.21
N LEU A 92 7.62 -14.23 -4.24
CA LEU A 92 6.19 -14.40 -4.48
C LEU A 92 5.55 -13.14 -5.11
N PHE A 93 6.03 -11.97 -4.69
CA PHE A 93 5.56 -10.68 -5.18
C PHE A 93 6.09 -10.40 -6.59
N LEU A 94 7.38 -10.66 -6.83
CA LEU A 94 7.99 -10.59 -8.17
C LEU A 94 7.27 -11.51 -9.16
N SER A 95 7.00 -12.76 -8.77
CA SER A 95 6.26 -13.71 -9.59
C SER A 95 4.85 -13.21 -9.94
N ARG A 96 4.18 -12.52 -9.02
CA ARG A 96 2.85 -11.92 -9.27
C ARG A 96 2.92 -10.77 -10.27
N ILE A 97 3.96 -9.94 -10.19
CA ILE A 97 4.23 -8.88 -11.18
C ILE A 97 4.44 -9.49 -12.56
N GLU A 98 5.33 -10.48 -12.67
CA GLU A 98 5.64 -11.14 -13.95
C GLU A 98 4.41 -11.80 -14.56
N ASN A 99 3.61 -12.49 -13.75
CA ASN A 99 2.35 -13.10 -14.19
C ASN A 99 1.37 -12.06 -14.70
N THR A 100 1.26 -10.91 -14.03
CA THR A 100 0.41 -9.80 -14.49
C THR A 100 0.94 -9.24 -15.80
N LYS A 101 2.25 -8.95 -15.91
CA LYS A 101 2.91 -8.47 -17.15
C LYS A 101 2.67 -9.43 -18.31
N LYS A 102 2.82 -10.74 -18.10
CA LYS A 102 2.55 -11.77 -19.10
C LYS A 102 1.08 -11.79 -19.53
N LYS A 103 0.12 -11.66 -18.61
CA LYS A 103 -1.32 -11.58 -18.90
C LYS A 103 -1.71 -10.34 -19.71
N LEU A 104 -0.94 -9.24 -19.60
CA LEU A 104 -1.10 -8.04 -20.42
C LEU A 104 -0.59 -8.27 -21.85
N LEU A 105 0.62 -8.83 -21.98
CA LEU A 105 1.27 -9.05 -23.29
C LEU A 105 0.60 -10.14 -24.14
N THR A 106 0.01 -11.16 -23.50
CA THR A 106 -0.53 -12.34 -24.21
C THR A 106 -1.99 -12.22 -24.63
N LYS A 107 -2.77 -11.26 -24.10
CA LYS A 107 -4.18 -11.11 -24.47
C LYS A 107 -4.33 -10.07 -25.58
N LYS A 108 -4.49 -10.57 -26.81
CA LYS A 108 -5.19 -9.84 -27.88
C LYS A 108 -6.65 -9.70 -27.42
N PHE A 109 -7.11 -8.46 -27.27
CA PHE A 109 -8.52 -8.14 -27.01
C PHE A 109 -9.32 -8.34 -28.30
#